data_AF-A0A346YQQ8-F1
#
_entry.id   AF-A0A346YQQ8-F1
#
_cell.length_a   1.000
_cell.length_b   1.000
_cell.length_c   1.000
_cell.angle_alpha   90.00
_cell.angle_beta   90.00
_cell.angle_gamma   90.00
#
_symmetry.space_group_name_H-M   'P 1'
#
loop_
_entity.id
_entity.type
_entity.pdbx_description
1 polymer ?
#
loop_
_entity_poly.entity_id
_entity_poly.type
_entity_poly.pdbx_seq_one_letter_code
_entity_poly.pdbx_strand_id
1 'polypeptide(L)'
;MSAATKLEYGSRFGSSVVKVAKASILAHADPSHSANGAPRYSRWFHGEDGNREPMATSMKKFRKIDPSMAAAEVAAITKENMAILGADACDLFVSRLPREHRMRKAIRSAVLPTAPYFGLCKFGEVVVERAADKFHITQIFITNFDGEVETSDNANFCTPVNNKFDQMLFGVHVIVDRLGNRIGFDRERGEDGLAFKTKNIGQALFHIASESTGIALEVLQTRAAAAKKAGKSVG
;
A
#
# COMPACT_ATOMS: atom_id res chain seq x y z
N MET A 1 -11.29 16.79 14.63
CA MET A 1 -11.18 15.30 14.63
C MET A 1 -10.13 14.93 13.61
N SER A 2 -9.02 14.32 14.03
CA SER A 2 -7.96 13.89 13.12
C SER A 2 -8.15 12.42 12.76
N ALA A 3 -8.44 12.13 11.49
CA ALA A 3 -8.11 10.85 10.91
C ALA A 3 -6.76 11.02 10.22
N ALA A 4 -5.82 10.11 10.45
CA ALA A 4 -4.53 10.12 9.75
C ALA A 4 -4.72 9.60 8.31
N THR A 5 -5.36 10.42 7.47
CA THR A 5 -5.85 10.01 6.14
C THR A 5 -4.76 9.87 5.08
N LYS A 6 -3.52 10.29 5.37
CA LYS A 6 -2.42 10.31 4.40
C LYS A 6 -1.07 10.04 5.06
N LEU A 7 -0.36 9.02 4.58
CA LEU A 7 1.08 8.91 4.83
C LEU A 7 1.75 10.06 4.08
N GLU A 8 2.33 11.02 4.81
CA GLU A 8 3.11 12.08 4.18
C GLU A 8 4.36 11.50 3.53
N TYR A 9 4.28 11.24 2.22
CA TYR A 9 5.29 10.51 1.47
C TYR A 9 6.36 11.42 0.85
N GLY A 10 5.95 12.59 0.32
CA GLY A 10 6.85 13.52 -0.35
C GLY A 10 7.97 14.05 0.55
N SER A 11 7.73 14.20 1.86
CA SER A 11 8.75 14.59 2.84
C SER A 11 9.83 13.52 3.06
N ARG A 12 9.58 12.25 2.70
CA ARG A 12 10.42 11.10 3.07
C ARG A 12 11.67 10.92 2.23
N PHE A 13 11.64 11.39 0.99
CA PHE A 13 12.74 11.23 0.03
C PHE A 13 13.79 12.35 0.14
N GLY A 14 13.59 13.27 1.08
CA GLY A 14 14.43 14.44 1.28
C GLY A 14 14.06 15.60 0.34
N SER A 15 14.45 16.80 0.74
CA SER A 15 14.10 18.03 0.01
C SER A 15 14.72 18.11 -1.39
N SER A 16 15.77 17.35 -1.73
CA SER A 16 16.35 17.28 -3.07
C SER A 16 15.41 16.62 -4.10
N VAL A 17 14.77 15.51 -3.75
CA VAL A 17 13.76 14.85 -4.62
C VAL A 17 12.53 15.72 -4.79
N VAL A 18 12.16 16.38 -3.69
CA VAL A 18 11.12 17.41 -3.71
C VAL A 18 11.53 18.61 -4.57
N LYS A 19 12.80 19.00 -4.68
CA LYS A 19 13.26 20.06 -5.60
C LYS A 19 13.12 19.66 -7.07
N VAL A 20 13.43 18.41 -7.44
CA VAL A 20 13.15 17.89 -8.80
C VAL A 20 11.67 18.06 -9.15
N ALA A 21 10.76 17.81 -8.19
CA ALA A 21 9.32 17.97 -8.38
C ALA A 21 8.76 19.39 -8.09
N LYS A 22 9.51 20.28 -7.42
CA LYS A 22 9.06 21.64 -7.00
C LYS A 22 9.71 22.80 -7.75
N ALA A 23 10.26 22.54 -8.93
CA ALA A 23 10.21 23.54 -10.02
C ALA A 23 8.75 23.99 -10.31
N SER A 24 7.74 23.27 -9.82
CA SER A 24 6.29 23.57 -9.94
C SER A 24 5.56 23.85 -8.60
N ILE A 25 6.27 24.41 -7.60
CA ILE A 25 5.75 25.30 -6.52
C ILE A 25 4.86 24.69 -5.38
N LEU A 26 5.33 24.85 -4.11
CA LEU A 26 4.68 24.55 -2.80
C LEU A 26 4.07 23.12 -2.70
N ALA A 27 3.21 22.65 -1.77
CA ALA A 27 2.61 23.06 -0.48
C ALA A 27 2.27 21.74 0.31
N HIS A 28 1.92 21.64 1.61
CA HIS A 28 2.24 22.45 2.80
C HIS A 28 2.48 21.50 4.03
N ALA A 29 1.69 21.57 5.12
CA ALA A 29 1.69 20.73 6.35
C ALA A 29 0.27 20.81 7.03
N ASP A 30 -0.10 20.34 8.25
CA ASP A 30 0.61 19.75 9.43
C ASP A 30 -0.36 18.80 10.26
N PRO A 31 -0.35 18.54 11.61
CA PRO A 31 -0.51 17.17 12.14
C PRO A 31 -1.54 17.00 13.32
N SER A 32 -1.24 16.12 14.31
CA SER A 32 -1.85 15.95 15.67
C SER A 32 -3.13 15.06 15.80
N HIS A 33 -3.55 14.52 16.96
CA HIS A 33 -3.01 14.52 18.35
C HIS A 33 -3.41 13.25 19.19
N SER A 34 -3.24 13.29 20.54
CA SER A 34 -3.39 12.23 21.57
C SER A 34 -4.83 11.87 22.03
N ALA A 35 -5.12 10.75 22.73
CA ALA A 35 -4.49 9.41 22.87
C ALA A 35 -5.38 8.43 23.71
N ASN A 36 -5.06 7.12 23.68
CA ASN A 36 -5.44 6.02 24.61
C ASN A 36 -6.85 5.38 24.58
N GLY A 37 -6.88 4.06 24.27
CA GLY A 37 -7.51 3.03 25.13
C GLY A 37 -8.90 2.46 24.77
N ALA A 38 -8.97 1.42 23.90
CA ALA A 38 -10.21 0.62 23.71
C ALA A 38 -9.94 -0.86 23.28
N PRO A 39 -10.98 -1.73 23.12
CA PRO A 39 -10.82 -3.18 23.25
C PRO A 39 -10.43 -3.93 21.95
N ARG A 40 -9.22 -4.53 21.95
CA ARG A 40 -8.62 -5.57 21.07
C ARG A 40 -8.93 -5.56 19.56
N TYR A 41 -10.19 -5.62 19.13
CA TYR A 41 -10.61 -5.53 17.73
C TYR A 41 -10.53 -4.10 17.18
N SER A 42 -10.77 -3.09 18.03
CA SER A 42 -10.54 -1.69 17.68
C SER A 42 -9.04 -1.41 17.43
N ARG A 43 -8.16 -2.02 18.23
CA ARG A 43 -6.68 -1.90 18.11
C ARG A 43 -6.16 -2.23 16.70
N TRP A 44 -6.77 -3.18 15.98
CA TRP A 44 -6.41 -3.53 14.60
C TRP A 44 -6.62 -2.38 13.60
N PHE A 45 -7.77 -1.69 13.69
CA PHE A 45 -8.19 -0.67 12.72
C PHE A 45 -7.96 0.78 13.19
N HIS A 46 -7.78 1.00 14.50
CA HIS A 46 -7.76 2.33 15.13
C HIS A 46 -6.56 2.57 16.06
N GLY A 47 -5.70 1.57 16.32
CA GLY A 47 -4.37 1.79 16.89
C GLY A 47 -4.33 2.34 18.32
N GLU A 48 -5.15 1.80 19.23
CA GLU A 48 -5.30 2.32 20.60
C GLU A 48 -4.19 1.87 21.57
N ASP A 49 -2.97 2.32 21.30
CA ASP A 49 -1.92 2.52 22.29
C ASP A 49 -1.46 3.98 22.21
N GLY A 50 -0.90 4.54 23.29
CA GLY A 50 -0.20 5.84 23.24
C GLY A 50 1.07 5.85 22.38
N ASN A 51 1.47 4.69 21.85
CA ASN A 51 2.44 4.60 20.76
C ASN A 51 1.90 5.39 19.57
N ARG A 52 2.71 6.34 19.08
CA ARG A 52 2.53 6.95 17.75
C ARG A 52 2.15 5.87 16.74
N GLU A 53 1.32 6.22 15.75
CA GLU A 53 1.29 5.45 14.51
C GLU A 53 2.73 5.12 14.08
N PRO A 54 3.00 3.91 13.55
CA PRO A 54 4.33 3.54 13.09
C PRO A 54 4.72 4.40 11.88
N MET A 55 5.18 5.62 12.16
CA MET A 55 5.70 6.58 11.20
C MET A 55 6.87 5.88 10.50
N ALA A 56 6.64 5.51 9.24
CA ALA A 56 7.45 4.47 8.60
C ALA A 56 8.94 4.83 8.68
N THR A 57 9.68 4.02 9.44
CA THR A 57 11.06 4.33 9.85
C THR A 57 12.02 4.37 8.65
N SER A 58 11.53 3.87 7.50
CA SER A 58 11.97 4.12 6.13
C SER A 58 12.58 5.49 5.86
N MET A 59 12.07 6.59 6.45
CA MET A 59 12.69 7.93 6.26
C MET A 59 14.19 7.98 6.56
N LYS A 60 14.67 7.19 7.53
CA LYS A 60 16.11 7.08 7.87
C LYS A 60 16.84 6.00 7.06
N LYS A 61 16.10 5.12 6.38
CA LYS A 61 16.61 4.02 5.55
C LYS A 61 16.72 4.41 4.07
N PHE A 62 15.91 5.36 3.60
CA PHE A 62 15.87 5.78 2.21
C PHE A 62 17.15 6.52 1.81
N ARG A 63 17.74 6.09 0.69
CA ARG A 63 18.81 6.82 0.01
C ARG A 63 18.22 8.06 -0.66
N LYS A 64 18.88 9.20 -0.49
CA LYS A 64 18.50 10.45 -1.15
C LYS A 64 18.74 10.33 -2.66
N ILE A 65 17.84 10.89 -3.45
CA ILE A 65 18.09 11.17 -4.88
C ILE A 65 18.36 12.67 -5.00
N ASP A 66 19.32 13.05 -5.85
CA ASP A 66 19.73 14.43 -6.09
C ASP A 66 19.51 14.83 -7.57
N PRO A 67 19.15 16.09 -7.89
CA PRO A 67 19.00 16.55 -9.28
C PRO A 67 20.23 16.33 -10.18
N SER A 68 21.42 16.15 -9.62
CA SER A 68 22.66 15.90 -10.36
C SER A 68 22.89 14.43 -10.78
N MET A 69 22.08 13.49 -10.28
CA MET A 69 22.25 12.05 -10.53
C MET A 69 21.83 11.64 -11.95
N ALA A 70 22.55 10.66 -12.53
CA ALA A 70 22.19 10.08 -13.81
C ALA A 70 20.88 9.27 -13.72
N ALA A 71 20.09 9.23 -14.79
CA ALA A 71 18.78 8.56 -14.79
C ALA A 71 18.83 7.07 -14.35
N ALA A 72 19.91 6.36 -14.66
CA ALA A 72 20.13 4.99 -14.20
C ALA A 72 20.39 4.88 -12.68
N GLU A 73 21.07 5.86 -12.08
CA GLU A 73 21.29 5.95 -10.63
C GLU A 73 19.98 6.32 -9.91
N VAL A 74 19.23 7.28 -10.46
CA VAL A 74 17.87 7.62 -10.00
C VAL A 74 16.97 6.38 -9.99
N ALA A 75 17.01 5.57 -11.04
CA ALA A 75 16.26 4.31 -11.12
C ALA A 75 16.73 3.27 -10.10
N ALA A 76 18.04 3.07 -9.93
CA ALA A 76 18.59 2.14 -8.93
C ALA A 76 18.16 2.52 -7.50
N ILE A 77 18.33 3.79 -7.12
CA ILE A 77 17.95 4.30 -5.81
C ILE A 77 16.43 4.23 -5.59
N THR A 78 15.63 4.55 -6.61
CA THR A 78 14.17 4.40 -6.54
C THR A 78 13.78 2.95 -6.31
N LYS A 79 14.40 1.99 -7.01
CA LYS A 79 14.13 0.56 -6.84
C LYS A 79 14.46 0.05 -5.43
N GLU A 80 15.57 0.51 -4.85
CA GLU A 80 15.96 0.21 -3.46
C GLU A 80 14.97 0.81 -2.46
N ASN A 81 14.67 2.11 -2.58
CA ASN A 81 13.73 2.80 -1.70
C ASN A 81 12.31 2.19 -1.78
N MET A 82 11.85 1.77 -2.97
CA MET A 82 10.57 1.08 -3.11
C MET A 82 10.56 -0.32 -2.48
N ALA A 83 11.69 -1.03 -2.45
CA ALA A 83 11.78 -2.31 -1.72
C ALA A 83 11.71 -2.10 -0.20
N ILE A 84 12.38 -1.07 0.32
CA ILE A 84 12.30 -0.65 1.73
C ILE A 84 10.86 -0.24 2.09
N LEU A 85 10.20 0.55 1.23
CA LEU A 85 8.79 0.91 1.42
C LEU A 85 7.89 -0.33 1.46
N GLY A 86 8.06 -1.25 0.50
CA GLY A 86 7.29 -2.49 0.47
C GLY A 86 7.49 -3.35 1.71
N ALA A 87 8.72 -3.43 2.23
CA ALA A 87 8.99 -4.13 3.49
C ALA A 87 8.22 -3.50 4.66
N ASP A 88 8.38 -2.19 4.88
CA ASP A 88 7.72 -1.47 5.98
C ASP A 88 6.19 -1.45 5.83
N ALA A 89 5.66 -1.40 4.60
CA ALA A 89 4.23 -1.51 4.31
C ALA A 89 3.69 -2.91 4.62
N CYS A 90 4.40 -3.98 4.23
CA CYS A 90 3.98 -5.34 4.57
C CYS A 90 3.93 -5.54 6.09
N ASP A 91 4.94 -5.05 6.82
CA ASP A 91 5.00 -5.20 8.28
C ASP A 91 3.91 -4.36 8.98
N LEU A 92 3.57 -3.19 8.44
CA LEU A 92 2.41 -2.38 8.87
C LEU A 92 1.07 -3.13 8.68
N PHE A 93 0.85 -3.74 7.52
CA PHE A 93 -0.42 -4.45 7.27
C PHE A 93 -0.49 -5.75 8.07
N VAL A 94 0.54 -6.59 8.03
CA VAL A 94 0.60 -7.88 8.77
C VAL A 94 0.40 -7.68 10.28
N SER A 95 1.00 -6.66 10.89
CA SER A 95 0.80 -6.37 12.32
C SER A 95 -0.61 -5.90 12.70
N ARG A 96 -1.46 -5.54 11.73
CA ARG A 96 -2.85 -5.10 11.92
C ARG A 96 -3.90 -6.09 11.40
N LEU A 97 -3.50 -7.15 10.71
CA LEU A 97 -4.43 -8.14 10.16
C LEU A 97 -4.92 -9.14 11.24
N PRO A 98 -6.10 -9.76 11.06
CA PRO A 98 -6.57 -10.84 11.93
C PRO A 98 -5.58 -12.02 11.95
N ARG A 99 -5.45 -12.71 13.09
CA ARG A 99 -4.44 -13.78 13.32
C ARG A 99 -4.42 -14.90 12.28
N GLU A 100 -5.54 -15.16 11.62
CA GLU A 100 -5.73 -16.24 10.64
C GLU A 100 -5.60 -15.74 9.19
N HIS A 101 -4.97 -14.58 8.98
CA HIS A 101 -4.76 -14.02 7.64
C HIS A 101 -3.88 -14.92 6.76
N ARG A 102 -4.28 -15.10 5.50
CA ARG A 102 -3.52 -15.85 4.49
C ARG A 102 -2.54 -14.98 3.67
N MET A 103 -2.38 -13.69 4.02
CA MET A 103 -1.42 -12.78 3.38
C MET A 103 0.02 -13.22 3.66
N ARG A 104 0.84 -13.29 2.61
CA ARG A 104 2.28 -13.60 2.65
C ARG A 104 3.09 -12.38 2.23
N LYS A 105 4.26 -12.16 2.87
CA LYS A 105 5.23 -11.11 2.49
C LYS A 105 5.89 -11.47 1.15
N ALA A 106 5.83 -10.57 0.17
CA ALA A 106 6.23 -10.88 -1.21
C ALA A 106 6.87 -9.68 -1.92
N ILE A 107 7.93 -9.14 -1.32
CA ILE A 107 8.60 -7.90 -1.75
C ILE A 107 9.20 -8.04 -3.16
N ARG A 108 8.68 -7.26 -4.13
CA ARG A 108 9.25 -7.09 -5.48
C ARG A 108 9.08 -5.64 -5.94
N SER A 109 10.17 -4.88 -6.02
CA SER A 109 10.14 -3.49 -6.51
C SER A 109 10.48 -3.37 -8.00
N ALA A 110 9.78 -2.45 -8.66
CA ALA A 110 9.95 -2.06 -10.05
C ALA A 110 9.92 -0.52 -10.16
N VAL A 111 10.46 -0.01 -11.28
CA VAL A 111 10.60 1.42 -11.60
C VAL A 111 10.02 1.63 -12.99
N LEU A 112 9.38 2.78 -13.22
CA LEU A 112 8.74 3.10 -14.49
C LEU A 112 9.82 3.50 -15.52
N PRO A 113 9.92 2.84 -16.68
CA PRO A 113 10.98 3.12 -17.67
C PRO A 113 11.03 4.57 -18.15
N THR A 114 9.87 5.24 -18.23
CA THR A 114 9.71 6.63 -18.66
C THR A 114 9.86 7.65 -17.53
N ALA A 115 9.86 7.21 -16.27
CA ALA A 115 9.92 8.06 -15.09
C ALA A 115 10.76 7.37 -14.00
N PRO A 116 12.11 7.46 -14.05
CA PRO A 116 13.00 6.64 -13.21
C PRO A 116 12.91 6.95 -11.71
N TYR A 117 12.29 8.08 -11.35
CA TYR A 117 11.99 8.48 -9.97
C TYR A 117 10.65 7.92 -9.45
N PHE A 118 9.84 7.31 -10.32
CA PHE A 118 8.59 6.64 -9.97
C PHE A 118 8.73 5.11 -10.01
N GLY A 119 8.08 4.46 -9.07
CA GLY A 119 8.13 3.01 -8.91
C GLY A 119 6.98 2.45 -8.09
N LEU A 120 6.86 1.14 -8.16
CA LEU A 120 5.84 0.35 -7.48
C LEU A 120 6.51 -0.86 -6.83
N CYS A 121 5.96 -1.31 -5.71
CA CYS A 121 6.42 -2.52 -5.04
C CYS A 121 5.22 -3.42 -4.75
N LYS A 122 5.26 -4.68 -5.23
CA LYS A 122 4.45 -5.72 -4.60
C LYS A 122 5.00 -5.92 -3.20
N PHE A 123 4.17 -5.80 -2.17
CA PHE A 123 4.58 -6.03 -0.79
C PHE A 123 4.00 -7.31 -0.19
N GLY A 124 2.87 -7.78 -0.70
CA GLY A 124 2.31 -9.06 -0.30
C GLY A 124 1.39 -9.68 -1.33
N GLU A 125 0.90 -10.87 -0.99
CA GLU A 125 -0.02 -11.64 -1.81
C GLU A 125 -0.89 -12.58 -0.96
N VAL A 126 -2.08 -12.90 -1.47
CA VAL A 126 -3.01 -13.88 -0.90
C VAL A 126 -3.33 -14.91 -1.98
N VAL A 127 -3.17 -16.20 -1.69
CA VAL A 127 -3.75 -17.25 -2.55
C VAL A 127 -5.24 -17.35 -2.22
N VAL A 128 -6.08 -16.93 -3.16
CA VAL A 128 -7.54 -16.93 -3.00
C VAL A 128 -8.08 -18.33 -3.29
N GLU A 129 -7.65 -18.93 -4.39
CA GLU A 129 -8.13 -20.22 -4.90
C GLU A 129 -7.00 -21.05 -5.51
N ARG A 130 -7.19 -22.38 -5.53
CA ARG A 130 -6.29 -23.36 -6.14
C ARG A 130 -7.07 -24.22 -7.15
N ALA A 131 -6.89 -23.95 -8.44
CA ALA A 131 -7.34 -24.86 -9.50
C ALA A 131 -6.32 -26.00 -9.69
N ALA A 132 -6.63 -26.95 -10.58
CA ALA A 132 -5.77 -28.12 -10.79
C ALA A 132 -4.37 -27.76 -11.32
N ASP A 133 -4.27 -26.79 -12.24
CA ASP A 133 -3.05 -26.37 -12.91
C ASP A 133 -2.65 -24.89 -12.68
N LYS A 134 -3.52 -24.12 -11.99
CA LYS A 134 -3.40 -22.67 -11.82
C LYS A 134 -3.70 -22.25 -10.38
N PHE A 135 -3.15 -21.12 -9.96
CA PHE A 135 -3.48 -20.45 -8.69
C PHE A 135 -4.03 -19.06 -8.95
N HIS A 136 -5.12 -18.70 -8.27
CA HIS A 136 -5.69 -17.36 -8.30
C HIS A 136 -5.18 -16.60 -7.09
N ILE A 137 -4.46 -15.51 -7.34
CA ILE A 137 -3.67 -14.79 -6.33
C ILE A 137 -4.00 -13.31 -6.38
N THR A 138 -4.43 -12.74 -5.25
CA THR A 138 -4.51 -11.29 -5.10
C THR A 138 -3.14 -10.77 -4.71
N GLN A 139 -2.51 -10.01 -5.61
CA GLN A 139 -1.22 -9.36 -5.39
C GLN A 139 -1.44 -7.91 -4.94
N ILE A 140 -0.70 -7.48 -3.92
CA ILE A 140 -0.94 -6.22 -3.20
C ILE A 140 0.27 -5.30 -3.37
N PHE A 141 0.02 -4.08 -3.84
CA PHE A 141 1.01 -3.13 -4.32
C PHE A 141 0.95 -1.77 -3.61
N ILE A 142 2.10 -1.11 -3.55
CA ILE A 142 2.29 0.27 -3.09
C ILE A 142 3.13 1.06 -4.10
N THR A 143 2.77 2.29 -4.39
CA THR A 143 3.48 3.22 -5.30
C THR A 143 4.10 4.40 -4.55
N ASN A 144 4.95 5.18 -5.23
CA ASN A 144 5.34 6.54 -4.82
C ASN A 144 4.70 7.65 -5.68
N PHE A 145 3.62 7.33 -6.39
CA PHE A 145 2.87 8.21 -7.28
C PHE A 145 1.37 7.88 -7.25
N ASP A 146 0.53 8.81 -7.69
CA ASP A 146 -0.89 8.55 -7.95
C ASP A 146 -1.07 8.08 -9.39
N GLY A 147 -1.91 7.07 -9.64
CA GLY A 147 -1.99 6.45 -10.96
C GLY A 147 -3.26 5.67 -11.27
N GLU A 148 -3.40 5.34 -12.55
CA GLU A 148 -4.32 4.33 -13.02
C GLU A 148 -3.64 2.96 -13.06
N VAL A 149 -4.45 1.90 -12.96
CA VAL A 149 -4.02 0.50 -12.94
C VAL A 149 -4.79 -0.21 -14.04
N GLU A 150 -4.09 -0.79 -15.00
CA GLU A 150 -4.70 -1.42 -16.16
C GLU A 150 -4.36 -2.92 -16.16
N THR A 151 -5.40 -3.74 -16.24
CA THR A 151 -5.34 -5.21 -16.20
C THR A 151 -5.49 -5.85 -17.58
N SER A 152 -5.47 -5.06 -18.67
CA SER A 152 -5.47 -5.60 -20.04
C SER A 152 -4.10 -6.17 -20.42
N ASP A 153 -4.06 -7.19 -21.28
CA ASP A 153 -2.85 -8.00 -21.49
C ASP A 153 -1.70 -7.25 -22.20
N ASN A 154 -2.01 -6.09 -22.80
CA ASN A 154 -1.07 -5.22 -23.52
C ASN A 154 -0.87 -3.84 -22.85
N ALA A 155 -1.47 -3.60 -21.68
CA ALA A 155 -1.42 -2.28 -21.03
C ALA A 155 -0.14 -2.01 -20.24
N ASN A 156 0.12 -0.71 -20.02
CA ASN A 156 1.01 -0.26 -18.96
C ASN A 156 0.35 -0.53 -17.60
N PHE A 157 0.75 -1.63 -16.95
CA PHE A 157 0.14 -2.14 -15.71
C PHE A 157 -0.18 -1.08 -14.64
N CYS A 158 0.65 -0.04 -14.50
CA CYS A 158 0.29 1.14 -13.73
C CYS A 158 0.91 2.41 -14.35
N THR A 159 0.07 3.42 -14.60
CA THR A 159 0.43 4.67 -15.28
C THR A 159 0.19 5.86 -14.34
N PRO A 160 1.15 6.77 -14.12
CA PRO A 160 0.94 7.93 -13.25
C PRO A 160 -0.07 8.92 -13.83
N VAL A 161 -1.04 9.38 -13.03
CA VAL A 161 -1.99 10.42 -13.47
C VAL A 161 -1.38 11.82 -13.46
N ASN A 162 -0.24 12.01 -12.79
CA ASN A 162 0.54 13.25 -12.80
C ASN A 162 1.99 13.04 -12.30
N ASN A 163 2.84 14.05 -12.52
CA ASN A 163 4.27 14.01 -12.18
C ASN A 163 4.59 14.39 -10.71
N LYS A 164 3.66 14.22 -9.77
CA LYS A 164 3.87 14.53 -8.34
C LYS A 164 4.02 13.25 -7.53
N PHE A 165 4.90 13.30 -6.53
CA PHE A 165 4.96 12.27 -5.50
C PHE A 165 3.68 12.27 -4.66
N ASP A 166 3.01 11.13 -4.63
CA ASP A 166 1.87 10.82 -3.78
C ASP A 166 2.02 9.36 -3.32
N GLN A 167 0.96 8.74 -2.79
CA GLN A 167 0.96 7.30 -2.53
C GLN A 167 -0.39 6.69 -2.93
N MET A 168 -0.33 5.58 -3.66
CA MET A 168 -1.47 4.70 -3.92
C MET A 168 -1.17 3.30 -3.38
N LEU A 169 -2.23 2.66 -2.88
CA LEU A 169 -2.29 1.26 -2.48
C LEU A 169 -3.34 0.58 -3.36
N PHE A 170 -2.98 -0.53 -3.98
CA PHE A 170 -3.90 -1.26 -4.85
C PHE A 170 -3.69 -2.76 -4.76
N GLY A 171 -4.75 -3.51 -5.06
CA GLY A 171 -4.72 -4.97 -5.18
C GLY A 171 -5.22 -5.38 -6.55
N VAL A 172 -4.59 -6.39 -7.15
CA VAL A 172 -5.04 -7.01 -8.41
C VAL A 172 -5.09 -8.52 -8.29
N HIS A 173 -6.14 -9.12 -8.84
CA HIS A 173 -6.29 -10.56 -8.96
C HIS A 173 -5.54 -11.04 -10.21
N VAL A 174 -4.60 -11.98 -10.03
CA VAL A 174 -3.83 -12.58 -11.13
C VAL A 174 -3.90 -14.09 -11.10
N ILE A 175 -3.85 -14.67 -12.30
CA ILE A 175 -3.76 -16.12 -12.50
C ILE A 175 -2.29 -16.46 -12.71
N VAL A 176 -1.75 -17.38 -11.92
CA VAL A 176 -0.39 -17.90 -12.08
C VAL A 176 -0.39 -19.42 -12.34
N ASP A 177 0.64 -19.91 -13.03
CA ASP A 177 0.86 -21.34 -13.21
C ASP A 177 1.40 -22.03 -11.94
N ARG A 178 1.63 -23.35 -12.01
CA ARG A 178 2.24 -24.13 -10.91
C ARG A 178 3.67 -23.69 -10.54
N LEU A 179 4.36 -22.90 -11.37
CA LEU A 179 5.71 -22.38 -11.14
C LEU A 179 5.70 -20.95 -10.58
N GLY A 180 4.54 -20.28 -10.55
CA GLY A 180 4.37 -18.90 -10.10
C GLY A 180 4.56 -17.85 -11.20
N ASN A 181 4.59 -18.24 -12.48
CA ASN A 181 4.58 -17.32 -13.62
C ASN A 181 3.17 -16.75 -13.82
N ARG A 182 3.04 -15.44 -14.07
CA ARG A 182 1.75 -14.83 -14.38
C ARG A 182 1.27 -15.27 -15.77
N ILE A 183 0.13 -15.95 -15.82
CA ILE A 183 -0.57 -16.29 -17.06
C ILE A 183 -1.39 -15.08 -17.54
N GLY A 184 -2.08 -14.40 -16.61
CA GLY A 184 -2.90 -13.23 -16.92
C GLY A 184 -3.50 -12.59 -15.67
N PHE A 185 -4.47 -11.69 -15.87
CA PHE A 185 -5.31 -11.14 -14.81
C PHE A 185 -6.61 -11.95 -14.68
N ASP A 186 -7.10 -12.08 -13.45
CA ASP A 186 -8.37 -12.75 -13.15
C ASP A 186 -9.50 -11.70 -13.22
N ARG A 187 -9.97 -11.40 -14.44
CA ARG A 187 -10.94 -10.32 -14.68
C ARG A 187 -12.35 -10.62 -14.20
N GLU A 188 -12.64 -11.87 -13.83
CA GLU A 188 -13.93 -12.28 -13.23
C GLU A 188 -14.04 -11.86 -11.76
N ARG A 189 -12.96 -11.35 -11.16
CA ARG A 189 -12.92 -10.87 -9.77
C ARG A 189 -12.69 -9.36 -9.69
N GLY A 190 -13.40 -8.68 -8.80
CA GLY A 190 -13.29 -7.24 -8.62
C GLY A 190 -13.79 -6.46 -9.85
N GLU A 191 -13.15 -5.33 -10.14
CA GLU A 191 -13.42 -4.49 -11.30
C GLU A 191 -12.38 -4.79 -12.39
N ASP A 192 -12.72 -5.65 -13.37
CA ASP A 192 -11.79 -6.17 -14.41
C ASP A 192 -10.48 -6.75 -13.84
N GLY A 193 -10.50 -7.36 -12.65
CA GLY A 193 -9.31 -7.90 -11.98
C GLY A 193 -8.64 -6.91 -11.00
N LEU A 194 -9.15 -5.70 -10.86
CA LEU A 194 -8.77 -4.75 -9.80
C LEU A 194 -9.54 -5.09 -8.51
N ALA A 195 -8.82 -5.55 -7.48
CA ALA A 195 -9.40 -5.90 -6.19
C ALA A 195 -9.74 -4.65 -5.34
N PHE A 196 -8.89 -3.62 -5.43
CA PHE A 196 -9.11 -2.28 -4.86
C PHE A 196 -8.07 -1.29 -5.38
N LYS A 197 -8.40 0.02 -5.36
CA LYS A 197 -7.48 1.14 -5.57
C LYS A 197 -7.81 2.26 -4.57
N THR A 198 -6.86 2.65 -3.70
CA THR A 198 -7.08 3.71 -2.70
C THR A 198 -5.79 4.39 -2.24
N LYS A 199 -5.90 5.60 -1.70
CA LYS A 199 -4.83 6.29 -0.95
C LYS A 199 -4.96 6.11 0.57
N ASN A 200 -6.08 5.55 1.04
CA ASN A 200 -6.42 5.43 2.45
C ASN A 200 -5.98 4.08 3.02
N ILE A 201 -5.05 4.12 3.98
CA ILE A 201 -4.47 2.93 4.65
C ILE A 201 -5.55 2.07 5.32
N GLY A 202 -6.57 2.70 5.92
CA GLY A 202 -7.67 2.02 6.59
C GLY A 202 -8.57 1.27 5.63
N GLN A 203 -8.89 1.87 4.48
CA GLN A 203 -9.61 1.17 3.40
C GLN A 203 -8.78 0.00 2.87
N ALA A 204 -7.50 0.22 2.55
CA ALA A 204 -6.60 -0.84 2.10
C ALA A 204 -6.50 -1.98 3.14
N LEU A 205 -6.45 -1.67 4.44
CA LEU A 205 -6.44 -2.69 5.51
C LEU A 205 -7.75 -3.50 5.52
N PHE A 206 -8.92 -2.87 5.32
CA PHE A 206 -10.18 -3.61 5.20
C PHE A 206 -10.21 -4.52 3.96
N HIS A 207 -9.78 -4.05 2.79
CA HIS A 207 -9.71 -4.89 1.59
C HIS A 207 -8.72 -6.06 1.76
N ILE A 208 -7.51 -5.80 2.25
CA ILE A 208 -6.49 -6.84 2.49
C ILE A 208 -6.97 -7.82 3.57
N ALA A 209 -7.69 -7.37 4.61
CA ALA A 209 -8.32 -8.24 5.60
C ALA A 209 -9.42 -9.12 4.98
N SER A 210 -10.26 -8.56 4.10
CA SER A 210 -11.30 -9.29 3.37
C SER A 210 -10.69 -10.42 2.54
N GLU A 211 -9.74 -10.08 1.66
CA GLU A 211 -9.01 -11.04 0.81
C GLU A 211 -8.31 -12.14 1.63
N SER A 212 -7.51 -11.72 2.61
CA SER A 212 -6.67 -12.64 3.36
C SER A 212 -7.45 -13.59 4.28
N THR A 213 -8.65 -13.22 4.74
CA THR A 213 -9.47 -14.06 5.63
C THR A 213 -10.68 -14.71 4.95
N GLY A 214 -11.14 -14.19 3.80
CA GLY A 214 -12.40 -14.59 3.17
C GLY A 214 -13.65 -14.01 3.85
N ILE A 215 -13.51 -13.07 4.79
CA ILE A 215 -14.63 -12.41 5.49
C ILE A 215 -15.02 -11.15 4.73
N ALA A 216 -16.28 -11.06 4.30
CA ALA A 216 -16.79 -9.92 3.54
C ALA A 216 -16.50 -8.55 4.18
N LEU A 217 -16.25 -7.56 3.32
CA LEU A 217 -15.77 -6.22 3.69
C LEU A 217 -16.72 -5.51 4.68
N GLU A 218 -18.02 -5.64 4.45
CA GLU A 218 -19.11 -5.04 5.23
C GLU A 218 -19.16 -5.65 6.62
N VAL A 219 -18.89 -6.95 6.74
CA VAL A 219 -18.84 -7.68 8.02
C VAL A 219 -17.63 -7.23 8.83
N LEU A 220 -16.47 -7.01 8.20
CA LEU A 220 -15.28 -6.47 8.86
C LEU A 220 -15.50 -5.02 9.34
N GLN A 221 -16.08 -4.17 8.48
CA GLN A 221 -16.44 -2.78 8.83
C GLN A 221 -17.46 -2.73 9.97
N THR A 222 -18.49 -3.59 9.95
CA THR A 222 -19.51 -3.70 10.99
C THR A 222 -18.90 -4.11 12.34
N ARG A 223 -18.00 -5.11 12.34
CA ARG A 223 -17.28 -5.54 13.55
C ARG A 223 -16.40 -4.42 14.12
N ALA A 224 -15.69 -3.67 13.28
CA ALA A 224 -14.89 -2.53 13.71
C ALA A 224 -15.77 -1.38 14.27
N ALA A 225 -16.89 -1.07 13.63
CA ALA A 225 -17.84 -0.05 14.09
C ALA A 225 -18.50 -0.44 15.42
N ALA A 226 -18.84 -1.72 15.62
CA ALA A 226 -19.35 -2.23 16.88
C ALA A 226 -18.32 -2.12 18.02
N ALA A 227 -17.07 -2.52 17.78
CA ALA A 227 -15.97 -2.36 18.75
C ALA A 227 -15.76 -0.88 19.13
N LYS A 228 -15.83 0.03 18.16
CA LYS A 228 -15.71 1.48 18.37
C LYS A 228 -16.88 2.07 19.18
N LYS A 229 -18.10 1.52 19.07
CA LYS A 229 -19.23 1.90 19.91
C LYS A 229 -19.07 1.38 21.33
N ALA A 230 -18.69 0.11 21.50
CA ALA A 230 -18.45 -0.50 22.81
C ALA A 230 -17.31 0.18 23.59
N GLY A 231 -16.24 0.61 22.90
CA GLY A 231 -15.17 1.41 23.51
C GLY A 231 -15.59 2.83 23.92
N LYS A 232 -16.70 3.35 23.37
CA LYS A 232 -17.25 4.68 23.71
C LYS A 232 -18.32 4.67 24.79
N SER A 233 -18.83 3.50 25.20
CA SER A 233 -19.86 3.36 26.23
C SER A 233 -19.28 3.03 27.62
N VAL A 234 -17.97 3.20 27.82
CA VAL A 234 -17.24 2.90 29.05
C VAL A 234 -16.23 4.02 29.37
N GLY A 235 -16.59 5.27 29.05
CA GLY A 235 -15.82 6.49 29.27
C GLY A 235 -16.72 7.71 29.37
#